data_AF-A0A8T3XI45-F1
#
_entry.id   AF-A0A8T3XI45-F1
#
_cell.length_a   1.000
_cell.length_b   1.000
_cell.length_c   1.000
_cell.angle_alpha   90.00
_cell.angle_beta   90.00
_cell.angle_gamma   90.00
#
_symmetry.space_group_name_H-M   'P 1'
#
loop_
_entity.id
_entity.type
_entity.pdbx_description
1 polymer ?
#
loop_
_entity_poly.entity_id
_entity_poly.type
_entity_poly.pdbx_seq_one_letter_code
_entity_poly.pdbx_strand_id
1 'polypeptide(L)'
;MIIISFVSVLLAALKALWNIFMHWLSIFAAPLQKPEMFWIIIPVWVNWFFTEFFQEKYGTSFGNAISNGVIPILASLDWARYLYRLLAEGVISFTFGIFMKFFLALTVFAYGIFVIIAGIKIHSIVFYIGKIRWVTYILVVFTPIIYNVVKLDFYTLLAIIIFFPLYYGLIEIFDRITPEPKVYRQGS
;
A
#
# COMPACT_ATOMS: atom_id res chain seq x y z
N MET A 1 18.40 -33.87 -25.01
CA MET A 1 19.18 -33.09 -24.02
C MET A 1 18.68 -31.64 -23.91
N ILE A 2 18.49 -30.92 -25.02
CA ILE A 2 18.01 -29.51 -25.03
C ILE A 2 16.61 -29.33 -24.39
N ILE A 3 15.66 -30.21 -24.70
CA ILE A 3 14.29 -30.12 -24.14
C ILE A 3 14.28 -30.27 -22.61
N ILE A 4 15.09 -31.19 -22.07
CA ILE A 4 15.21 -31.42 -20.62
C ILE A 4 15.83 -30.19 -19.93
N SER A 5 16.83 -29.57 -20.56
CA SER A 5 17.44 -28.32 -20.07
C SER A 5 16.43 -27.17 -20.06
N PHE A 6 15.66 -26.97 -21.14
CA PHE A 6 14.64 -25.93 -21.22
C PHE A 6 13.56 -26.09 -20.14
N VAL A 7 13.02 -27.30 -19.96
CA VAL A 7 12.00 -27.58 -18.93
C VAL A 7 12.54 -27.29 -17.54
N SER A 8 13.79 -27.66 -17.24
CA SER A 8 14.38 -27.39 -15.93
C SER A 8 14.53 -25.90 -15.62
N VAL A 9 14.92 -25.09 -16.61
CA VAL A 9 15.03 -23.63 -16.48
C VAL A 9 13.65 -23.01 -16.28
N LEU A 10 12.65 -23.45 -17.04
CA LEU A 10 11.27 -22.98 -16.90
C LEU A 10 10.71 -23.29 -15.50
N LEU A 11 10.89 -24.53 -15.01
CA LEU A 11 10.44 -24.92 -13.68
C LEU A 11 11.15 -24.12 -12.57
N ALA A 12 12.45 -23.86 -12.72
CA ALA A 12 13.18 -23.01 -11.79
C ALA A 12 12.65 -21.57 -11.77
N ALA A 13 12.37 -21.01 -12.95
CA ALA A 13 11.78 -19.67 -13.08
C ALA A 13 10.38 -19.59 -12.46
N LEU A 14 9.52 -20.58 -12.72
CA LEU A 14 8.19 -20.66 -12.12
C LEU A 14 8.25 -20.81 -10.60
N LYS A 15 9.16 -21.63 -10.07
CA LYS A 15 9.37 -21.76 -8.62
C LYS A 15 9.86 -20.46 -8.00
N ALA A 16 10.78 -19.75 -8.65
CA ALA A 16 11.25 -18.45 -8.19
C ALA A 16 10.11 -17.43 -8.17
N LEU A 17 9.31 -17.35 -9.24
CA LEU A 17 8.15 -16.48 -9.32
C LEU A 17 7.12 -16.81 -8.23
N TRP A 18 6.85 -18.10 -8.01
CA TRP A 18 5.96 -18.57 -6.95
C TRP A 18 6.44 -18.17 -5.56
N ASN A 19 7.74 -18.29 -5.28
CA ASN A 19 8.30 -17.86 -4.00
C ASN A 19 8.15 -16.34 -3.78
N ILE A 20 8.34 -15.53 -4.84
CA ILE A 20 8.15 -14.07 -4.75
C ILE A 20 6.66 -13.76 -4.53
N PHE A 21 5.77 -14.48 -5.20
CA PHE A 21 4.32 -14.35 -5.01
C PHE A 21 3.89 -14.68 -3.59
N MET A 22 4.35 -15.81 -3.04
CA MET A 22 4.05 -16.20 -1.66
C MET A 22 4.62 -15.21 -0.65
N HIS A 23 5.81 -14.66 -0.92
CA HIS A 23 6.36 -13.57 -0.12
C HIS A 23 5.47 -12.33 -0.15
N TRP A 24 5.05 -11.90 -1.33
CA TRP A 24 4.11 -10.79 -1.51
C TRP A 24 2.80 -11.01 -0.74
N LEU A 25 2.19 -12.20 -0.84
CA LEU A 25 0.99 -12.55 -0.06
C LEU A 25 1.22 -12.49 1.46
N SER A 26 2.39 -12.93 1.92
CA SER A 26 2.74 -12.89 3.35
C SER A 26 2.74 -11.48 3.93
N ILE A 27 3.02 -10.45 3.11
CA ILE A 27 2.96 -9.03 3.51
C ILE A 27 1.54 -8.66 3.92
N PHE A 28 0.51 -9.11 3.19
CA PHE A 28 -0.89 -8.83 3.50
C PHE A 28 -1.38 -9.59 4.74
N ALA A 29 -0.78 -10.75 5.03
CA ALA A 29 -1.05 -11.52 6.23
C ALA A 29 -0.26 -11.03 7.46
N ALA A 30 0.77 -10.20 7.26
CA ALA A 30 1.64 -9.72 8.33
C ALA A 30 0.90 -9.03 9.50
N PRO A 31 -0.18 -8.24 9.30
CA PRO A 31 -0.97 -7.66 10.39
C PRO A 31 -1.43 -8.68 11.45
N LEU A 32 -1.64 -9.94 11.05
CA LEU A 32 -2.03 -11.02 11.96
C LEU A 32 -0.92 -11.44 12.93
N GLN A 33 0.34 -11.12 12.63
CA GLN A 33 1.50 -11.47 13.46
C GLN A 33 1.80 -10.41 14.53
N LYS A 34 1.35 -9.16 14.32
CA LYS A 34 1.63 -8.04 15.22
C LYS A 34 0.41 -7.11 15.34
N PRO A 35 -0.45 -7.34 16.35
CA PRO A 35 -1.73 -6.66 16.47
C PRO A 35 -1.65 -5.13 16.54
N GLU A 36 -0.51 -4.56 16.97
CA GLU A 36 -0.31 -3.10 16.98
C GLU A 36 -0.48 -2.48 15.60
N MET A 37 -0.23 -3.24 14.52
CA MET A 37 -0.46 -2.79 13.15
C MET A 37 -1.93 -2.55 12.83
N PHE A 38 -2.86 -3.20 13.53
CA PHE A 38 -4.29 -3.00 13.29
C PHE A 38 -4.73 -1.57 13.57
N TRP A 39 -4.01 -0.84 14.43
CA TRP A 39 -4.26 0.57 14.70
C TRP A 39 -4.26 1.42 13.43
N ILE A 40 -3.39 1.10 12.46
CA ILE A 40 -3.33 1.81 11.19
C ILE A 40 -4.00 1.05 10.04
N ILE A 41 -3.89 -0.28 10.01
CA ILE A 41 -4.40 -1.09 8.91
C ILE A 41 -5.94 -1.09 8.86
N ILE A 42 -6.64 -1.15 10.01
CA ILE A 42 -8.10 -1.15 10.02
C ILE A 42 -8.66 0.16 9.45
N PRO A 43 -8.25 1.36 9.92
CA PRO A 43 -8.70 2.61 9.33
C PRO A 43 -8.40 2.72 7.83
N VAL A 44 -7.22 2.27 7.40
CA VAL A 44 -6.82 2.25 5.98
C VAL A 44 -7.76 1.35 5.16
N TRP A 45 -8.05 0.13 5.61
CA TRP A 45 -8.96 -0.78 4.91
C TRP A 45 -10.41 -0.30 4.91
N VAL A 46 -10.88 0.27 6.02
CA VAL A 46 -12.24 0.81 6.10
C VAL A 46 -12.40 1.99 5.16
N ASN A 47 -11.47 2.96 5.20
CA ASN A 47 -11.48 4.09 4.28
C ASN A 47 -11.39 3.63 2.83
N TRP A 48 -10.49 2.70 2.54
CA TRP A 48 -10.36 2.10 1.23
C TRP A 48 -11.67 1.50 0.72
N PHE A 49 -12.32 0.66 1.53
CA PHE A 49 -13.56 0.00 1.14
C PHE A 49 -14.66 1.02 0.80
N PHE A 50 -14.87 2.01 1.67
CA PHE A 50 -15.89 3.03 1.43
C PHE A 50 -15.55 3.90 0.23
N THR A 51 -14.31 4.38 0.14
CA THR A 51 -13.93 5.26 -0.96
C THR A 51 -13.91 4.53 -2.29
N GLU A 52 -13.38 3.32 -2.38
CA GLU A 52 -13.32 2.54 -3.62
C GLU A 52 -14.72 2.22 -4.15
N PHE A 53 -15.56 1.57 -3.35
CA PHE A 53 -16.82 1.01 -3.83
C PHE A 53 -18.00 2.00 -3.84
N PHE A 54 -17.91 3.09 -3.08
CA PHE A 54 -19.02 4.06 -2.98
C PHE A 54 -18.68 5.45 -3.54
N GLN A 55 -17.42 5.90 -3.47
CA GLN A 55 -17.05 7.27 -3.84
C GLN A 55 -16.28 7.36 -5.16
N GLU A 56 -15.39 6.41 -5.44
CA GLU A 56 -14.48 6.43 -6.59
C GLU A 56 -14.88 5.49 -7.73
N LYS A 57 -16.04 4.82 -7.62
CA LYS A 57 -16.57 3.95 -8.67
C LYS A 57 -16.76 4.67 -10.02
N TYR A 58 -17.08 5.96 -9.99
CA TYR A 58 -17.19 6.82 -11.18
C TYR A 58 -15.94 7.65 -11.45
N GLY A 59 -14.84 7.37 -10.75
CA GLY A 59 -13.59 8.13 -10.80
C GLY A 59 -13.32 8.93 -9.52
N THR A 60 -12.06 9.29 -9.34
CA THR A 60 -11.60 10.10 -8.21
C THR A 60 -12.02 11.55 -8.41
N SER A 61 -12.69 12.16 -7.42
CA SER A 61 -12.94 13.61 -7.38
C SER A 61 -11.77 14.34 -6.69
N PHE A 62 -11.67 15.66 -6.86
CA PHE A 62 -10.69 16.45 -6.09
C PHE A 62 -10.89 16.30 -4.58
N GLY A 63 -12.14 16.28 -4.12
CA GLY A 63 -12.48 16.07 -2.71
C GLY A 63 -11.99 14.71 -2.21
N ASN A 64 -12.29 13.63 -2.95
CA ASN A 64 -11.83 12.28 -2.60
C ASN A 64 -10.30 12.22 -2.56
N ALA A 65 -9.62 12.79 -3.56
CA ALA A 65 -8.17 12.78 -3.62
C ALA A 65 -7.53 13.51 -2.42
N ILE A 66 -8.06 14.69 -2.04
CA ILE A 66 -7.59 15.43 -0.86
C ILE A 66 -7.82 14.60 0.40
N SER A 67 -9.00 14.01 0.58
CA SER A 67 -9.32 13.13 1.72
C SER A 67 -8.39 11.92 1.77
N ASN A 68 -8.11 11.28 0.65
CA ASN A 68 -7.17 10.16 0.55
C ASN A 68 -5.74 10.57 0.91
N GLY A 69 -5.34 11.81 0.60
CA GLY A 69 -4.04 12.38 0.96
C GLY A 69 -3.83 12.56 2.47
N VAL A 70 -4.89 12.62 3.28
CA VAL A 70 -4.79 12.68 4.75
C VAL A 70 -4.36 11.34 5.35
N ILE A 71 -4.80 10.23 4.77
CA ILE A 71 -4.50 8.87 5.26
C ILE A 71 -3.00 8.58 5.33
N PRO A 72 -2.16 8.82 4.29
CA PRO A 72 -0.72 8.60 4.38
C PRO A 72 -0.02 9.56 5.35
N ILE A 73 -0.56 10.77 5.58
CA ILE A 73 -0.06 11.66 6.63
C ILE A 73 -0.24 11.01 8.00
N LEU A 74 -1.43 10.52 8.32
CA LEU A 74 -1.70 9.86 9.60
C LEU A 74 -0.86 8.59 9.78
N ALA A 75 -0.76 7.76 8.73
CA ALA A 75 0.03 6.55 8.75
C ALA A 75 1.53 6.82 8.98
N SER A 76 2.09 7.80 8.28
CA SER A 76 3.51 8.16 8.42
C SER A 76 3.84 8.75 9.79
N LEU A 77 2.94 9.54 10.38
CA LEU A 77 3.10 10.03 11.76
C LEU A 77 3.08 8.87 12.77
N ASP A 78 2.18 7.91 12.59
CA ASP A 78 2.15 6.71 13.42
C ASP A 78 3.43 5.86 13.26
N TRP A 79 3.90 5.69 12.04
CA TRP A 79 5.15 4.98 11.74
C TRP A 79 6.35 5.64 12.42
N ALA A 80 6.48 6.97 12.32
CA ALA A 80 7.53 7.72 12.98
C ALA A 80 7.44 7.62 14.50
N ARG A 81 6.23 7.76 15.07
CA ARG A 81 5.95 7.57 16.50
C ARG A 81 6.37 6.18 16.98
N TYR A 82 6.01 5.14 16.24
CA TYR A 82 6.33 3.75 16.58
C TYR A 82 7.85 3.51 16.57
N LEU A 83 8.54 3.93 15.52
CA LEU A 83 10.00 3.78 15.41
C LEU A 83 10.73 4.57 16.50
N TYR A 84 10.28 5.80 16.78
CA TYR A 84 10.84 6.63 17.85
C TYR A 84 10.67 5.98 19.22
N ARG A 85 9.47 5.46 19.52
CA ARG A 85 9.20 4.75 20.77
C ARG A 85 10.17 3.59 20.97
N LEU A 86 10.37 2.75 19.95
CA LEU A 86 11.30 1.62 20.05
C LEU A 86 12.76 2.05 20.26
N LEU A 87 13.18 3.19 19.68
CA LEU A 87 14.52 3.75 19.93
C LEU A 87 14.64 4.30 21.35
N ALA A 88 13.63 5.03 21.82
CA ALA A 88 13.61 5.63 23.15
C ALA A 88 13.59 4.58 24.26
N GLU A 89 12.89 3.46 24.04
CA GLU A 89 12.85 2.31 24.95
C GLU A 89 14.09 1.39 24.84
N GLY A 90 15.00 1.65 23.90
CA GLY A 90 16.20 0.83 23.69
C GLY A 90 15.92 -0.55 23.07
N VAL A 91 14.72 -0.80 22.55
CA VAL A 91 14.32 -2.07 21.91
C VAL A 91 15.06 -2.27 20.58
N ILE A 92 15.33 -1.17 19.87
CA ILE A 92 16.12 -1.16 18.63
C ILE A 92 17.23 -0.11 18.72
N SER A 93 18.31 -0.32 17.96
CA SER A 93 19.38 0.66 17.80
C SER A 93 19.23 1.45 16.51
N PHE A 94 19.79 2.67 16.49
CA PHE A 94 19.79 3.50 15.29
C PHE A 94 20.79 2.95 14.26
N THR A 95 20.28 2.14 13.34
CA THR A 95 21.04 1.56 12.23
C THR A 95 20.61 2.20 10.91
N PHE A 96 21.39 1.98 9.84
CA PHE A 96 21.00 2.41 8.49
C PHE A 96 19.61 1.88 8.08
N GLY A 97 19.27 0.64 8.47
CA GLY A 97 17.94 0.08 8.21
C GLY A 97 16.81 0.84 8.90
N ILE A 98 17.03 1.32 10.14
CA ILE A 98 16.05 2.15 10.85
C ILE A 98 15.98 3.56 10.25
N PHE A 99 17.12 4.14 9.86
CA PHE A 99 17.15 5.40 9.12
C PHE A 99 16.31 5.33 7.83
N MET A 100 16.43 4.26 7.05
CA MET A 100 15.63 4.06 5.84
C MET A 100 14.13 3.97 6.12
N LYS A 101 13.72 3.45 7.28
CA LYS A 101 12.30 3.41 7.69
C LYS A 101 11.77 4.79 8.06
N PHE A 102 12.56 5.62 8.75
CA PHE A 102 12.21 7.02 8.97
C PHE A 102 12.14 7.81 7.67
N PHE A 103 13.08 7.59 6.75
CA PHE A 103 13.06 8.21 5.43
C PHE A 103 11.81 7.82 4.63
N LEU A 104 11.42 6.55 4.68
CA LEU A 104 10.17 6.07 4.08
C LEU A 104 8.94 6.74 4.70
N ALA A 105 8.88 6.84 6.04
CA ALA A 105 7.80 7.55 6.72
C ALA A 105 7.72 9.02 6.27
N LEU A 106 8.87 9.72 6.21
CA LEU A 106 8.92 11.10 5.72
C LEU A 106 8.48 11.23 4.26
N THR A 107 8.84 10.28 3.41
CA THR A 107 8.44 10.27 2.00
C THR A 107 6.93 10.07 1.85
N VAL A 108 6.33 9.17 2.64
CA VAL A 108 4.87 8.96 2.66
C VAL A 108 4.13 10.18 3.23
N PHE A 109 4.70 10.84 4.24
CA PHE A 109 4.18 12.11 4.76
C PHE A 109 4.18 13.20 3.67
N ALA A 110 5.31 13.39 2.99
CA ALA A 110 5.46 14.37 1.92
C ALA A 110 4.53 14.05 0.74
N TYR A 111 4.35 12.78 0.40
CA TYR A 111 3.39 12.34 -0.61
C TYR A 111 1.95 12.74 -0.23
N GLY A 112 1.53 12.51 1.01
CA GLY A 112 0.19 12.94 1.47
C GLY A 112 -0.02 14.45 1.36
N ILE A 113 0.96 15.24 1.80
CA ILE A 113 0.94 16.70 1.64
C ILE A 113 0.86 17.09 0.16
N PHE A 114 1.67 16.45 -0.69
CA PHE A 114 1.69 16.74 -2.11
C PHE A 114 0.34 16.47 -2.77
N VAL A 115 -0.31 15.35 -2.46
CA VAL A 115 -1.67 15.03 -2.96
C VAL A 115 -2.67 16.11 -2.53
N ILE A 116 -2.63 16.55 -1.27
CA ILE A 116 -3.52 17.61 -0.76
C ILE A 116 -3.28 18.92 -1.51
N ILE A 117 -2.02 19.37 -1.62
CA ILE A 117 -1.68 20.63 -2.31
C ILE A 117 -2.08 20.55 -3.79
N ALA A 118 -1.80 19.43 -4.45
CA ALA A 118 -2.17 19.23 -5.85
C ALA A 118 -3.68 19.22 -6.05
N GLY A 119 -4.43 18.62 -5.12
CA GLY A 119 -5.89 18.63 -5.10
C GLY A 119 -6.46 20.04 -4.93
N ILE A 120 -5.93 20.83 -3.99
CA ILE A 120 -6.33 22.23 -3.77
C ILE A 120 -6.05 23.08 -5.01
N LYS A 121 -4.93 22.83 -5.69
CA LYS A 121 -4.53 23.53 -6.92
C LYS A 121 -5.21 23.02 -8.19
N ILE A 122 -6.15 22.07 -8.09
CA ILE A 122 -6.93 21.54 -9.21
C ILE A 122 -6.01 20.94 -10.30
N HIS A 123 -4.90 20.33 -9.91
CA HIS A 123 -4.02 19.65 -10.86
C HIS A 123 -4.57 18.28 -11.25
N SER A 124 -4.71 18.01 -12.55
CA SER A 124 -5.24 16.75 -13.08
C SER A 124 -4.45 15.50 -12.68
N ILE A 125 -3.17 15.66 -12.33
CA ILE A 125 -2.33 14.55 -11.83
C ILE A 125 -2.94 13.89 -10.59
N VAL A 126 -3.69 14.64 -9.79
CA VAL A 126 -4.26 14.18 -8.52
C VAL A 126 -5.25 13.02 -8.71
N PHE A 127 -5.89 12.92 -9.88
CA PHE A 127 -6.81 11.82 -10.20
C PHE A 127 -6.10 10.46 -10.32
N TYR A 128 -4.79 10.47 -10.56
CA TYR A 128 -3.99 9.25 -10.63
C TYR A 128 -3.31 8.97 -9.31
N ILE A 129 -2.59 9.96 -8.77
CA ILE A 129 -1.77 9.78 -7.57
C ILE A 129 -2.60 9.79 -6.29
N GLY A 130 -3.78 10.40 -6.28
CA GLY A 130 -4.66 10.49 -5.11
C GLY A 130 -5.73 9.41 -5.05
N LYS A 131 -5.76 8.48 -6.02
CA LYS A 131 -6.74 7.38 -6.06
C LYS A 131 -6.52 6.45 -4.87
N ILE A 132 -7.60 6.09 -4.17
CA ILE A 132 -7.50 5.38 -2.90
C ILE A 132 -6.80 4.02 -3.04
N ARG A 133 -7.00 3.33 -4.17
CA ARG A 133 -6.37 2.05 -4.48
C ARG A 133 -4.84 2.09 -4.37
N TRP A 134 -4.22 3.18 -4.85
CA TRP A 134 -2.77 3.39 -4.78
C TRP A 134 -2.30 3.69 -3.36
N VAL A 135 -2.99 4.63 -2.70
CA VAL A 135 -2.71 5.01 -1.31
C VAL A 135 -2.75 3.79 -0.40
N THR A 136 -3.84 3.02 -0.47
CA THR A 136 -4.02 1.80 0.34
C THR A 136 -2.94 0.78 0.08
N TYR A 137 -2.59 0.53 -1.19
CA TYR A 137 -1.54 -0.43 -1.51
C TYR A 137 -0.22 -0.08 -0.82
N ILE A 138 0.23 1.18 -0.98
CA ILE A 138 1.47 1.68 -0.38
C ILE A 138 1.42 1.48 1.14
N LEU A 139 0.35 1.90 1.79
CA LEU A 139 0.25 1.82 3.25
C LEU A 139 0.22 0.38 3.76
N VAL A 140 -0.52 -0.51 3.09
CA VAL A 140 -0.63 -1.92 3.48
C VAL A 140 0.68 -2.67 3.31
N VAL A 141 1.44 -2.43 2.22
CA VAL A 141 2.69 -3.16 1.97
C VAL A 141 3.87 -2.63 2.79
N PHE A 142 3.90 -1.33 3.09
CA PHE A 142 5.00 -0.73 3.85
C PHE A 142 4.79 -0.75 5.38
N THR A 143 3.56 -0.81 5.89
CA THR A 143 3.32 -0.91 7.34
C THR A 143 4.04 -2.10 7.98
N PRO A 144 3.95 -3.34 7.45
CA PRO A 144 4.70 -4.49 8.00
C PRO A 144 6.22 -4.31 8.00
N ILE A 145 6.74 -3.55 7.04
CA ILE A 145 8.16 -3.23 6.95
C ILE A 145 8.57 -2.29 8.08
N ILE A 146 7.78 -1.25 8.33
CA ILE A 146 7.99 -0.30 9.44
C ILE A 146 7.92 -1.04 10.78
N TYR A 147 6.94 -1.92 10.95
CA TYR A 147 6.68 -2.63 12.20
C TYR A 147 7.66 -3.79 12.49
N ASN A 148 8.70 -3.97 11.66
CA ASN A 148 9.73 -5.02 11.75
C ASN A 148 9.18 -6.44 11.56
N VAL A 149 8.03 -6.62 10.92
CA VAL A 149 7.49 -7.96 10.61
C VAL A 149 8.01 -8.46 9.26
N VAL A 150 8.18 -7.55 8.30
CA VAL A 150 8.79 -7.84 7.00
C VAL A 150 10.12 -7.07 6.88
N LYS A 151 11.14 -7.72 6.34
CA LYS A 151 12.46 -7.09 6.15
C LYS A 151 12.40 -6.11 4.97
N LEU A 152 13.04 -4.94 5.12
CA LEU A 152 13.30 -4.05 3.99
C LEU A 152 14.52 -4.58 3.23
N ASP A 153 14.29 -5.34 2.17
CA ASP A 153 15.32 -5.84 1.26
C ASP A 153 14.86 -5.79 -0.20
N PHE A 154 15.81 -6.03 -1.11
CA PHE A 154 15.55 -6.01 -2.55
C PHE A 154 14.45 -7.01 -2.95
N TYR A 155 14.43 -8.19 -2.33
CA TYR A 155 13.44 -9.23 -2.61
C TYR A 155 12.02 -8.76 -2.27
N THR A 156 11.84 -8.09 -1.14
CA THR A 156 10.56 -7.51 -0.72
C THR A 156 10.13 -6.38 -1.64
N LEU A 157 11.03 -5.46 -2.00
CA LEU A 157 10.72 -4.37 -2.94
C LEU A 157 10.32 -4.91 -4.32
N LEU A 158 11.05 -5.92 -4.81
CA LEU A 158 10.75 -6.58 -6.08
C LEU A 158 9.36 -7.23 -6.05
N ALA A 159 9.01 -7.92 -4.96
CA ALA A 159 7.71 -8.54 -4.77
C ALA A 159 6.56 -7.51 -4.79
N ILE A 160 6.74 -6.38 -4.10
CA ILE A 160 5.78 -5.27 -4.07
C ILE A 160 5.56 -4.69 -5.48
N ILE A 161 6.62 -4.53 -6.28
CA ILE A 161 6.52 -3.92 -7.61
C ILE A 161 5.90 -4.89 -8.62
N ILE A 162 6.39 -6.14 -8.67
CA ILE A 162 5.96 -7.13 -9.67
C ILE A 162 4.47 -7.49 -9.51
N PHE A 163 3.98 -7.60 -8.28
CA PHE A 163 2.61 -8.04 -8.01
C PHE A 163 1.62 -6.88 -7.79
N PHE A 164 2.07 -5.63 -7.90
CA PHE A 164 1.16 -4.49 -7.90
C PHE A 164 0.08 -4.56 -9.01
N PRO A 165 0.39 -4.91 -10.28
CA PRO A 165 -0.64 -5.07 -11.31
C PRO A 165 -1.68 -6.15 -10.96
N LEU A 166 -1.27 -7.23 -10.28
CA LEU A 166 -2.17 -8.28 -9.82
C LEU A 166 -3.13 -7.74 -8.76
N TYR A 167 -2.62 -7.05 -7.74
CA TYR A 167 -3.45 -6.36 -6.76
C TYR A 167 -4.46 -5.43 -7.43
N TYR A 168 -3.96 -4.55 -8.30
CA TYR A 168 -4.78 -3.55 -8.98
C TYR A 168 -5.87 -4.20 -9.83
N GLY A 169 -5.52 -5.25 -10.57
CA GLY A 169 -6.45 -6.01 -11.41
C GLY A 169 -7.51 -6.76 -10.61
N LEU A 170 -7.16 -7.35 -9.46
CA LEU A 170 -8.14 -8.00 -8.58
C LEU A 170 -9.17 -7.00 -8.05
N ILE A 171 -8.73 -5.83 -7.58
CA ILE A 171 -9.66 -4.80 -7.10
C ILE A 171 -10.55 -4.28 -8.24
N GLU A 172 -9.99 -4.10 -9.44
CA GLU A 172 -10.76 -3.73 -10.63
C GLU A 172 -11.85 -4.75 -10.97
N ILE A 173 -11.56 -6.05 -10.85
CA ILE A 173 -12.55 -7.11 -11.04
C ILE A 173 -13.66 -7.00 -9.99
N PHE A 174 -13.31 -6.82 -8.72
CA PHE A 174 -14.31 -6.66 -7.66
C PHE A 174 -15.19 -5.42 -7.88
N ASP A 175 -14.60 -4.30 -8.27
CA ASP A 175 -15.35 -3.06 -8.52
C ASP A 175 -16.40 -3.24 -9.63
N ARG A 176 -16.06 -3.98 -10.70
CA ARG A 176 -16.98 -4.31 -11.79
C ARG A 176 -18.10 -5.27 -11.40
N ILE A 177 -17.84 -6.18 -10.46
CA ILE A 177 -18.84 -7.15 -9.99
C ILE A 177 -19.78 -6.51 -8.95
N THR A 178 -19.27 -5.60 -8.12
CA THR A 178 -20.09 -4.94 -7.11
C THR A 178 -21.16 -4.05 -7.76
N PRO A 179 -22.37 -3.97 -7.19
CA PRO A 179 -23.42 -3.11 -7.74
C PRO A 179 -23.04 -1.63 -7.65
N GLU A 180 -23.59 -0.83 -8.56
CA GLU A 180 -23.46 0.62 -8.50
C GLU A 180 -24.30 1.21 -7.36
N PRO A 181 -23.76 2.15 -6.56
CA PRO A 181 -24.55 2.86 -5.56
C PRO A 181 -25.61 3.74 -6.24
N LYS A 182 -26.89 3.45 -6.01
CA LYS A 182 -28.02 4.18 -6.63
C LYS A 182 -28.09 5.66 -6.24
N VAL A 183 -27.44 6.06 -5.14
CA VAL A 183 -27.48 7.41 -4.58
C VAL A 183 -26.94 8.46 -5.58
N TYR A 184 -25.98 8.08 -6.43
CA TYR A 184 -25.39 9.00 -7.41
C TYR A 184 -26.18 9.10 -8.74
N ARG A 185 -27.18 8.26 -8.99
CA ARG A 185 -28.05 8.35 -10.18
C ARG A 185 -29.24 9.29 -10.02
N GLN A 186 -29.56 9.75 -8.81
CA GLN A 186 -30.75 10.56 -8.53
C GLN A 186 -30.44 12.06 -8.36
N GLY A 187 -29.17 12.45 -8.40
CA GLY A 187 -28.72 13.85 -8.22
C GLY A 187 -28.00 14.46 -9.42
N SER A 188 -28.00 13.78 -10.58
CA SER A 188 -27.44 14.26 -11.85
C SER A 188 -28.53 14.64 -12.83
#